data_AF-A0A357ARY4-F1
#
_entry.id   AF-A0A357ARY4-F1
#
_cell.length_a   1.000
_cell.length_b   1.000
_cell.length_c   1.000
_cell.angle_alpha   90.00
_cell.angle_beta   90.00
_cell.angle_gamma   90.00
#
_symmetry.space_group_name_H-M   'P 1'
#
loop_
_entity.id
_entity.type
_entity.pdbx_description
1 polymer ?
#
loop_
_entity_poly.entity_id
_entity_poly.type
_entity_poly.pdbx_seq_one_letter_code
_entity_poly.pdbx_strand_id
1 'polypeptide(L)' 'DEETLTTINKFFENNLNVSETSRQLYIHRNTLVYRLDKLQKQTNLDLRVFDDAITFKIAMMVVKYMKYLEDHKF' A
#
# COMPACT_ATOMS: atom_id res chain seq x y z
N ASP A 1 2.78 -10.64 -0.94
CA ASP A 1 3.96 -10.42 -0.09
C ASP A 1 3.61 -9.58 1.13
N GLU A 2 3.82 -10.12 2.33
CA GLU A 2 3.61 -9.45 3.62
C GLU A 2 4.40 -8.13 3.72
N GLU A 3 5.62 -8.11 3.19
CA GLU A 3 6.48 -6.92 3.10
C GLU A 3 5.84 -5.78 2.28
N THR A 4 5.11 -6.12 1.22
CA THR A 4 4.42 -5.13 0.37
C THR A 4 3.25 -4.51 1.13
N LEU A 5 2.45 -5.32 1.84
CA LEU A 5 1.36 -4.83 2.68
C LEU A 5 1.87 -3.91 3.80
N THR A 6 2.97 -4.30 4.46
CA THR A 6 3.61 -3.46 5.48
C THR A 6 4.10 -2.14 4.89
N THR A 7 4.73 -2.17 3.71
CA THR A 7 5.19 -0.96 3.02
C THR A 7 4.02 -0.03 2.71
N ILE A 8 2.92 -0.56 2.15
CA ILE A 8 1.72 0.22 1.83
C ILE A 8 1.10 0.83 3.09
N ASN A 9 0.88 0.02 4.14
CA ASN A 9 0.26 0.48 5.37
C ASN A 9 1.08 1.62 6.00
N LYS A 10 2.40 1.46 6.09
CA LYS A 10 3.30 2.50 6.59
C LYS A 10 3.30 3.74 5.70
N PHE A 11 3.18 3.56 4.39
CA PHE A 11 3.08 4.69 3.48
C PHE A 11 1.80 5.50 3.68
N PHE A 12 0.66 4.84 3.89
CA PHE A 12 -0.60 5.51 4.26
C PHE A 12 -0.54 6.15 5.64
N GLU A 13 0.03 5.50 6.66
CA GLU A 13 0.19 6.05 8.01
C GLU A 13 1.00 7.35 8.01
N ASN A 14 1.97 7.48 7.09
CA ASN A 14 2.79 8.67 6.92
C ASN A 14 2.25 9.64 5.86
N ASN A 15 0.95 9.61 5.56
CA ASN A 15 0.30 10.51 4.59
C ASN A 15 0.99 10.52 3.22
N LEU A 16 1.39 9.34 2.73
CA LEU A 16 2.07 9.15 1.43
C LEU A 16 3.45 9.84 1.37
N ASN A 17 4.05 10.15 2.52
CA ASN A 17 5.37 10.76 2.58
C ASN A 17 6.49 9.72 2.44
N VAL A 18 7.22 9.77 1.31
CA VAL A 18 8.31 8.84 1.01
C VAL A 18 9.44 8.94 2.04
N SER A 19 9.82 10.16 2.45
CA SER A 19 10.93 10.37 3.39
C SER A 19 10.61 9.81 4.77
N GLU A 20 9.44 10.13 5.32
CA GLU A 20 9.02 9.64 6.63
C GLU A 20 8.86 8.12 6.63
N THR A 21 8.22 7.58 5.59
CA THR A 21 8.00 6.14 5.46
C THR A 21 9.31 5.37 5.36
N SER A 22 10.28 5.90 4.61
CA SER A 22 11.61 5.28 4.52
C SER A 22 12.31 5.22 5.87
N ARG A 23 12.20 6.29 6.68
CA ARG A 23 12.74 6.35 8.04
C ARG A 23 12.05 5.34 8.96
N GLN A 24 10.72 5.26 8.93
CA GLN A 24 9.96 4.35 9.79
C GLN A 24 10.16 2.88 9.42
N LEU A 25 10.41 2.58 8.13
CA LEU A 25 10.71 1.23 7.65
C LEU A 25 12.19 0.86 7.81
N TYR A 26 13.06 1.76 8.29
CA TYR A 26 14.51 1.58 8.38
C TYR A 26 15.16 1.19 7.04
N ILE A 27 14.65 1.76 5.94
CA ILE A 27 15.18 1.54 4.59
C ILE A 27 15.56 2.86 3.92
N HIS A 28 16.41 2.78 2.90
CA HIS A 28 16.71 3.95 2.10
C HIS A 28 15.49 4.39 1.26
N ARG A 29 15.34 5.70 1.02
CA ARG A 29 14.25 6.24 0.20
C ARG A 29 14.14 5.61 -1.19
N ASN A 30 15.27 5.30 -1.82
CA ASN A 30 15.29 4.68 -3.16
C ASN A 30 14.78 3.24 -3.12
N THR A 31 15.03 2.52 -2.03
CA THR A 31 14.47 1.18 -1.81
C THR A 31 12.95 1.26 -1.68
N LEU A 32 12.43 2.26 -0.97
CA LEU A 32 10.99 2.49 -0.89
C LEU A 32 10.40 2.85 -2.26
N VAL A 33 11.05 3.75 -3.02
CA VAL A 33 10.62 4.11 -4.38
C VAL A 33 10.58 2.89 -5.28
N TYR A 34 11.60 2.03 -5.25
CA TYR A 34 11.61 0.77 -6.00
C TYR A 34 10.43 -0.15 -5.64
N ARG A 35 10.10 -0.27 -4.35
CA ARG A 35 8.93 -1.05 -3.91
C ARG A 35 7.62 -0.45 -4.44
N LEU A 36 7.49 0.89 -4.39
CA LEU A 36 6.32 1.59 -4.94
C LEU A 36 6.22 1.43 -6.46
N ASP A 37 7.33 1.51 -7.19
CA ASP A 37 7.36 1.31 -8.64
C ASP A 37 7.01 -0.14 -9.01
N LYS A 38 7.48 -1.13 -8.22
CA LYS A 38 7.07 -2.53 -8.39
C LYS A 38 5.56 -2.69 -8.20
N LEU A 39 4.99 -2.05 -7.19
CA LEU A 39 3.56 -2.06 -6.93
C LEU A 39 2.78 -1.40 -8.07
N GLN A 40 3.22 -0.23 -8.54
CA GLN A 40 2.61 0.47 -9.67
C GLN A 40 2.60 -0.41 -10.93
N LYS A 41 3.68 -1.15 -11.21
CA LYS A 41 3.69 -2.10 -12.35
C LYS A 41 2.70 -3.24 -12.21
N GLN A 42 2.36 -3.63 -10.98
CA GLN A 42 1.42 -4.74 -10.72
C GLN A 42 -0.04 -4.28 -10.72
N THR A 43 -0.31 -3.06 -10.23
CA THR A 43 -1.68 -2.56 -10.00
C THR A 43 -2.09 -1.50 -11.01
N ASN A 44 -1.13 -0.96 -11.77
CA ASN A 44 -1.27 0.23 -12.61
C ASN A 44 -1.70 1.49 -11.83
N LEU A 45 -1.43 1.52 -10.51
CA LEU A 45 -1.75 2.63 -9.61
C LEU A 45 -0.48 3.14 -8.94
N ASP A 46 -0.20 4.44 -9.06
CA ASP A 46 0.90 5.08 -8.35
C ASP A 46 0.44 5.63 -7.00
N LEU A 47 0.80 4.96 -5.90
CA LEU A 47 0.38 5.40 -4.56
C LEU A 47 0.94 6.76 -4.14
N ARG A 48 1.90 7.33 -4.87
CA ARG A 48 2.40 8.70 -4.65
C ARG A 48 1.40 9.74 -5.18
N VAL A 49 0.51 9.35 -6.09
CA VAL A 49 -0.62 10.15 -6.56
C VAL A 49 -1.79 9.89 -5.61
N PHE A 50 -2.35 10.98 -5.07
CA PHE A 50 -3.40 10.88 -4.06
C PHE A 50 -4.63 10.10 -4.56
N ASP A 51 -5.11 10.38 -5.78
CA ASP A 51 -6.29 9.73 -6.35
C ASP A 51 -6.10 8.22 -6.53
N ASP A 52 -4.93 7.81 -7.02
CA ASP A 52 -4.54 6.40 -7.16
C ASP A 52 -4.44 5.73 -5.79
N ALA A 53 -3.89 6.43 -4.80
CA ALA A 53 -3.78 5.93 -3.43
C ALA A 53 -5.16 5.71 -2.79
N ILE A 54 -6.10 6.64 -2.96
CA ILE A 54 -7.48 6.48 -2.47
C ILE A 54 -8.16 5.32 -3.19
N THR A 55 -8.00 5.22 -4.51
CA THR A 55 -8.54 4.10 -5.30
C THR A 55 -8.01 2.76 -4.78
N PHE A 56 -6.71 2.66 -4.55
CA PHE A 56 -6.08 1.47 -3.99
C PHE A 56 -6.61 1.16 -2.58
N LYS A 57 -6.77 2.17 -1.72
CA LYS A 57 -7.26 2.00 -0.35
C LYS A 57 -8.68 1.44 -0.33
N ILE A 58 -9.57 1.95 -1.18
CA ILE A 58 -10.94 1.47 -1.31
C ILE A 58 -10.95 0.03 -1.84
N ALA A 59 -10.17 -0.27 -2.88
CA ALA A 59 -10.04 -1.63 -3.41
C ALA A 59 -9.62 -2.63 -2.31
N MET A 60 -8.64 -2.26 -1.48
CA MET A 60 -8.21 -3.08 -0.34
C MET A 60 -9.30 -3.27 0.72
N MET A 61 -10.11 -2.25 1.00
CA MET A 61 -11.25 -2.36 1.92
C MET A 61 -12.31 -3.32 1.38
N VAL A 62 -12.62 -3.25 0.08
CA VAL A 62 -13.56 -4.16 -0.58
C VAL A 62 -13.07 -5.60 -0.52
N VAL A 63 -11.79 -5.85 -0.84
CA VAL A 63 -11.20 -7.20 -0.75
C VAL A 63 -11.25 -7.74 0.68
N LYS A 64 -10.95 -6.90 1.69
CA LYS A 64 -11.05 -7.30 3.10
C LYS A 64 -12.49 -7.65 3.49
N TYR A 65 -13.46 -6.87 3.02
CA TYR A 65 -14.87 -7.12 3.28
C TYR A 65 -15.36 -8.40 2.59
N MET A 66 -14.94 -8.67 1.35
CA MET A 66 -15.24 -9.91 0.65
C MET A 66 -14.71 -11.14 1.41
N LYS A 67 -13.45 -11.08 1.87
CA LYS A 67 -12.87 -12.15 2.71
C LYS A 67 -13.63 -12.35 4.01
N TYR A 68 -13.99 -11.26 4.69
CA TYR A 68 -14.82 -11.34 5.90
C TYR A 68 -16.14 -12.06 5.64
N LEU A 69 -16.82 -11.77 4.53
CA LEU A 69 -18.05 -12.45 4.15
C LEU A 69 -17.83 -13.94 3.84
N GLU A 70 -16.72 -14.31 3.22
CA GLU A 70 -16.36 -15.73 2.98
C GLU A 70 -16.11 -16.48 4.29
N ASP A 71 -15.37 -15.88 5.23
CA ASP A 71 -15.04 -16.48 6.52
C ASP A 71 -16.26 -16.65 7.44
N HIS A 72 -17.31 -15.81 7.27
CA HIS A 72 -18.53 -15.81 8.08
C HIS A 72 -19.74 -16.39 7.36
N LYS A 73 -19.55 -17.00 6.19
CA LYS A 73 -20.57 -17.75 5.46
C LYS A 73 -20.65 -19.21 5.97
N PHE A 74 -20.80 -19.43 7.27
CA PHE A 74 -21.34 -20.66 7.89
C PHE A 74 -21.84 -20.36 9.31
#